data_AF-G7KD57-F1
#
_entry.id   AF-G7KD57-F1
#
_cell.length_a   1.000
_cell.length_b   1.000
_cell.length_c   1.000
_cell.angle_alpha   90.00
_cell.angle_beta   90.00
_cell.angle_gamma   90.00
#
_symmetry.space_group_name_H-M   'P 1'
#
loop_
_entity.id
_entity.type
_entity.pdbx_description
1 polymer ?
#
loop_
_entity_poly.entity_id
_entity_poly.type
_entity_poly.pdbx_seq_one_letter_code
_entity_poly.pdbx_strand_id
1 'polypeptide(L)'
;MAETHLYTMIKVVRDEDLAEQIGNDIYFDLVDLDKVRSFRVKKQTSFNVFKNMVAREFGILAQFQRFWIWKKRVNGTYRPYRPLTYIEEAKSVGQLKELYEDDKLKLFLEVEHELDLCPIAPLYNGEDDILLFFKLHNPERKKLSYVGRLIVNCKDKPSDILARLNKLAGYDPNEEIELYEEIKFKPNVMCLPIKKESTFQESELENGDIICFQKAYAIDTRKYFHLSDVPSFLKMKAIDCQVSPFRSSDIESKDEESLEEKNKIIIAEERNVVKNTEAQQSKVDIETTYDEGTNKANTLKFVSKDLKEIDAMIDEDVIGAIDRVLSEGITLSLKSHHSVQKQEVSKLDPNFQEQLLMELRDIAFKEDLVEKFKQGLTPKVSFNTVMEKIEANVDMFSSHQLEQVGVVVNLVKNIARMFEQLKNLKKLQDLTKNSTDQNNEALKEARQNFLISKACLTDHQTQLKSLDIRIADIKAKLEKLQGDRAKMAEIQDQEKDKITSFNNEVKSIFHRLADDQIKLKSVEDKILEAQTELERHEKVYQIMRVMPPF
;
A
#
# COMPACT_ATOMS: atom_id res chain seq x y z
N MET A 1 -42.95 38.64 3.29
CA MET A 1 -43.23 37.20 3.36
C MET A 1 -43.66 36.57 2.03
N ALA A 2 -43.80 37.31 0.92
CA ALA A 2 -44.25 36.75 -0.37
C ALA A 2 -43.14 36.17 -1.27
N GLU A 3 -41.87 36.58 -1.10
CA GLU A 3 -40.78 36.17 -2.02
C GLU A 3 -40.16 34.79 -1.72
N THR A 4 -40.34 34.24 -0.52
CA THR A 4 -39.73 32.97 -0.11
C THR A 4 -40.32 31.76 -0.85
N HIS A 5 -41.57 31.83 -1.30
CA HIS A 5 -42.22 30.75 -2.05
C HIS A 5 -41.81 30.67 -3.53
N LEU A 6 -41.17 31.71 -4.07
CA LEU A 6 -40.74 31.78 -5.48
C LEU A 6 -39.41 31.08 -5.75
N TYR A 7 -38.61 30.84 -4.70
CA TYR A 7 -37.30 30.21 -4.82
C TYR A 7 -37.33 28.79 -4.24
N THR A 8 -36.39 27.98 -4.69
CA THR A 8 -36.08 26.68 -4.10
C THR A 8 -34.58 26.56 -3.92
N MET A 9 -34.18 25.68 -3.01
CA MET A 9 -32.78 25.35 -2.74
C MET A 9 -32.44 24.01 -3.41
N ILE A 10 -31.37 24.00 -4.18
CA ILE A 10 -30.80 22.79 -4.79
C ILE A 10 -29.42 22.56 -4.19
N LYS A 11 -29.16 21.37 -3.68
CA LYS A 11 -27.82 20.95 -3.24
C LYS A 11 -27.16 20.15 -4.36
N VAL A 12 -25.92 20.50 -4.72
CA VAL A 12 -25.18 19.82 -5.79
C VAL A 12 -23.87 19.30 -5.23
N VAL A 13 -23.75 17.98 -5.18
CA VAL A 13 -22.57 17.24 -4.70
C VAL A 13 -21.68 16.90 -5.89
N ARG A 14 -20.36 17.00 -5.74
CA ARG A 14 -19.35 16.62 -6.73
C ARG A 14 -18.32 15.67 -6.15
N ASP A 15 -17.53 15.05 -7.03
CA ASP A 15 -16.40 14.20 -6.65
C ASP A 15 -15.41 14.90 -5.70
N GLU A 16 -15.18 16.22 -5.86
CA GLU A 16 -14.31 16.98 -4.96
C GLU A 16 -14.87 17.08 -3.54
N ASP A 17 -16.20 17.24 -3.39
CA ASP A 17 -16.84 17.30 -2.09
C ASP A 17 -16.73 15.94 -1.36
N LEU A 18 -16.78 14.84 -2.11
CA LEU A 18 -16.56 13.49 -1.59
C LEU A 18 -15.11 13.30 -1.12
N ALA A 19 -14.15 13.74 -1.93
CA ALA A 19 -12.72 13.67 -1.64
C ALA A 19 -12.32 14.50 -0.42
N GLU A 20 -12.94 15.65 -0.22
CA GLU A 20 -12.66 16.55 0.91
C GLU A 20 -13.22 16.00 2.23
N GLN A 21 -14.42 15.41 2.22
CA GLN A 21 -15.09 14.99 3.45
C GLN A 21 -14.74 13.57 3.89
N ILE A 22 -14.63 12.61 2.95
CA ILE A 22 -14.37 11.21 3.27
C ILE A 22 -12.99 11.03 3.90
N GLY A 23 -12.96 10.48 5.11
CA GLY A 23 -11.74 10.26 5.90
C GLY A 23 -11.39 11.40 6.84
N ASN A 24 -12.03 12.56 6.70
CA ASN A 24 -11.85 13.72 7.57
C ASN A 24 -13.08 13.88 8.47
N ASP A 25 -14.18 14.33 7.87
CA ASP A 25 -15.43 14.66 8.56
C ASP A 25 -16.39 13.48 8.62
N ILE A 26 -16.33 12.60 7.62
CA ILE A 26 -17.22 11.44 7.50
C ILE A 26 -16.42 10.19 7.17
N TYR A 27 -16.85 9.07 7.72
CA TYR A 27 -16.26 7.74 7.44
C TYR A 27 -17.25 6.82 6.75
N PHE A 28 -18.54 7.13 6.85
CA PHE A 28 -19.63 6.36 6.26
C PHE A 28 -20.50 7.27 5.39
N ASP A 29 -21.10 6.66 4.37
CA ASP A 29 -21.81 7.32 3.29
C ASP A 29 -20.88 8.20 2.45
N LEU A 30 -21.43 8.92 1.47
CA LEU A 30 -20.62 9.70 0.52
C LEU A 30 -20.31 11.11 1.01
N VAL A 31 -21.28 11.81 1.61
CA VAL A 31 -21.14 13.24 1.95
C VAL A 31 -22.10 13.68 3.06
N ASP A 32 -21.69 14.63 3.89
CA ASP A 32 -22.62 15.43 4.68
C ASP A 32 -23.22 16.52 3.78
N LEU A 33 -24.47 16.32 3.39
CA LEU A 33 -25.19 17.22 2.50
C LEU A 33 -25.29 18.65 3.05
N ASP A 34 -25.18 18.89 4.37
CA ASP A 34 -25.24 20.24 4.93
C ASP A 34 -23.98 21.07 4.70
N LYS A 35 -22.85 20.41 4.42
CA LYS A 35 -21.58 21.05 4.07
C LYS A 35 -21.39 21.28 2.56
N VAL A 36 -22.35 20.88 1.74
CA VAL A 36 -22.26 20.95 0.27
C VAL A 36 -22.84 22.26 -0.29
N ARG A 37 -22.31 22.71 -1.43
CA ARG A 37 -22.77 23.91 -2.14
C ARG A 37 -24.27 23.86 -2.41
N SER A 38 -24.96 24.92 -1.98
CA SER A 38 -26.40 25.09 -2.13
C SER A 38 -26.71 26.26 -3.06
N PHE A 39 -27.53 26.02 -4.08
CA PHE A 39 -27.97 27.00 -5.06
C PHE A 39 -29.39 27.46 -4.73
N ARG A 40 -29.57 28.77 -4.57
CA ARG A 40 -30.90 29.38 -4.46
C ARG A 40 -31.37 29.81 -5.85
N VAL A 41 -32.40 29.13 -6.35
CA VAL A 41 -32.86 29.28 -7.75
C VAL A 41 -34.36 29.59 -7.78
N LYS A 42 -34.79 30.46 -8.71
CA LYS A 42 -36.23 30.71 -8.92
C LYS A 42 -36.90 29.43 -9.43
N LYS A 43 -38.08 29.09 -8.92
CA LYS A 43 -38.79 27.87 -9.29
C LYS A 43 -39.11 27.80 -10.79
N GLN A 44 -39.42 28.93 -11.42
CA GLN A 44 -39.69 29.01 -12.86
C GLN A 44 -38.45 28.92 -13.76
N THR A 45 -37.24 28.95 -13.21
CA THR A 45 -36.02 28.79 -13.99
C THR A 45 -35.99 27.41 -14.64
N SER A 46 -35.74 27.33 -15.95
CA SER A 46 -35.57 26.05 -16.63
C SER A 46 -34.33 25.33 -16.13
N PHE A 47 -34.35 24.00 -16.07
CA PHE A 47 -33.20 23.25 -15.58
C PHE A 47 -31.94 23.48 -16.45
N ASN A 48 -32.08 23.66 -17.76
CA ASN A 48 -30.97 24.05 -18.65
C ASN A 48 -30.32 25.39 -18.27
N VAL A 49 -31.10 26.39 -17.84
CA VAL A 49 -30.53 27.64 -17.31
C VAL A 49 -29.80 27.39 -15.99
N PHE A 50 -30.32 26.50 -15.15
CA PHE A 50 -29.61 26.07 -13.94
C PHE A 50 -28.28 25.36 -14.26
N LYS A 51 -28.20 24.48 -15.28
CA LYS A 51 -26.92 23.88 -15.74
C LYS A 51 -25.87 24.95 -16.08
N ASN A 52 -26.28 26.06 -16.69
CA ASN A 52 -25.40 27.20 -16.97
C ASN A 52 -24.97 27.95 -15.70
N MET A 53 -25.81 28.01 -14.67
CA MET A 53 -25.43 28.59 -13.37
C MET A 53 -24.36 27.71 -12.70
N VAL A 54 -24.57 26.40 -12.69
CA VAL A 54 -23.59 25.41 -12.21
C VAL A 54 -22.28 25.51 -13.02
N ALA A 55 -22.37 25.72 -14.33
CA ALA A 55 -21.20 25.89 -15.18
C ALA A 55 -20.35 27.11 -14.81
N ARG A 56 -21.00 28.23 -14.48
CA ARG A 56 -20.28 29.45 -14.04
C ARG A 56 -19.66 29.29 -12.67
N GLU A 57 -20.33 28.56 -11.78
CA GLU A 57 -19.89 28.35 -10.41
C GLU A 57 -18.68 27.40 -10.32
N PHE A 58 -18.74 26.28 -11.05
CA PHE A 58 -17.73 25.22 -10.96
C PHE A 58 -16.79 25.13 -12.16
N GLY A 59 -17.00 25.94 -13.20
CA GLY A 59 -16.16 25.94 -14.41
C GLY A 59 -16.42 24.76 -15.36
N ILE A 60 -17.52 24.02 -15.19
CA ILE A 60 -17.84 22.81 -15.98
C ILE A 60 -18.94 23.15 -16.99
N LEU A 61 -18.69 23.11 -18.30
CA LEU A 61 -19.72 23.44 -19.30
C LEU A 61 -20.94 22.52 -19.20
N ALA A 62 -22.14 23.04 -19.50
CA ALA A 62 -23.40 22.31 -19.36
C ALA A 62 -23.47 20.97 -20.12
N GLN A 63 -22.70 20.84 -21.22
CA GLN A 63 -22.58 19.60 -22.01
C GLN A 63 -21.75 18.49 -21.33
N PHE A 64 -20.94 18.86 -20.32
CA PHE A 64 -20.13 17.96 -19.51
C PHE A 64 -20.74 17.74 -18.12
N GLN A 65 -22.06 17.96 -17.98
CA GLN A 65 -22.77 17.79 -16.72
C GLN A 65 -23.86 16.74 -16.87
N ARG A 66 -23.76 15.65 -16.10
CA ARG A 66 -24.86 14.71 -15.89
C ARG A 66 -25.28 14.76 -14.43
N PHE A 67 -26.56 15.05 -14.20
CA PHE A 67 -27.10 15.12 -12.85
C PHE A 67 -27.78 13.81 -12.48
N TRP A 68 -27.48 13.32 -11.29
CA TRP A 68 -28.12 12.17 -10.68
C TRP A 68 -28.98 12.60 -9.52
N ILE A 69 -30.17 12.00 -9.39
CA ILE A 69 -31.04 12.20 -8.24
C ILE A 69 -30.39 11.57 -7.03
N TRP A 70 -30.24 12.36 -5.96
CA TRP A 70 -29.75 11.89 -4.69
C TRP A 70 -30.93 11.61 -3.75
N LYS A 71 -31.11 10.35 -3.34
CA LYS A 71 -32.29 9.93 -2.57
C LYS A 71 -31.91 9.20 -1.28
N LYS A 72 -32.73 9.37 -0.25
CA LYS A 72 -32.68 8.54 0.96
C LYS A 72 -33.16 7.12 0.65
N ARG A 73 -32.38 6.11 1.02
CA ARG A 73 -32.76 4.70 0.94
C ARG A 73 -33.43 4.25 2.24
N VAL A 74 -34.10 3.09 2.18
CA VAL A 74 -34.82 2.48 3.33
C VAL A 74 -33.87 2.18 4.49
N ASN A 75 -32.62 1.80 4.19
CA ASN A 75 -31.58 1.54 5.18
C ASN A 75 -31.04 2.81 5.87
N GLY A 76 -31.50 4.01 5.48
CA GLY A 76 -31.14 5.29 6.06
C GLY A 76 -29.96 5.99 5.40
N THR A 77 -29.32 5.39 4.39
CA THR A 77 -28.24 6.04 3.61
C THR A 77 -28.81 7.02 2.59
N TYR A 78 -27.98 7.95 2.14
CA TYR A 78 -28.32 8.89 1.08
C TYR A 78 -27.36 8.66 -0.08
N ARG A 79 -27.84 8.14 -1.21
CA ARG A 79 -26.98 7.81 -2.37
C ARG A 79 -27.56 8.34 -3.69
N PRO A 80 -26.73 8.54 -4.72
CA PRO A 80 -27.18 8.69 -6.10
C PRO A 80 -28.02 7.48 -6.51
N TYR A 81 -29.21 7.72 -7.08
CA TYR A 81 -30.17 6.66 -7.41
C TYR A 81 -30.24 6.41 -8.92
N ARG A 82 -30.47 7.46 -9.71
CA ARG A 82 -30.51 7.38 -11.18
C ARG A 82 -30.19 8.75 -11.81
N PRO A 83 -29.74 8.80 -13.07
CA PRO A 83 -29.60 10.05 -13.78
C PRO A 83 -30.96 10.72 -14.00
N LEU A 84 -30.94 12.04 -14.16
CA LEU A 84 -32.07 12.78 -14.71
C LEU A 84 -32.31 12.40 -16.16
N THR A 85 -33.58 12.22 -16.50
CA THR A 85 -34.01 11.98 -17.89
C THR A 85 -34.07 13.28 -18.68
N TYR A 86 -34.02 13.21 -20.01
CA TYR A 86 -34.20 14.39 -20.88
C TYR A 86 -35.53 15.11 -20.62
N ILE A 87 -36.59 14.36 -20.32
CA ILE A 87 -37.92 14.92 -20.01
C ILE A 87 -37.88 15.70 -18.68
N GLU A 88 -37.11 15.23 -17.70
CA GLU A 88 -36.92 15.93 -16.43
C GLU A 88 -36.04 17.18 -16.59
N GLU A 89 -34.96 17.11 -17.38
CA GLU A 89 -34.10 18.27 -17.68
C GLU A 89 -34.82 19.34 -18.52
N ALA A 90 -35.87 18.96 -19.27
CA ALA A 90 -36.69 19.93 -20.02
C ALA A 90 -37.63 20.76 -19.13
N LYS A 91 -37.85 20.36 -17.87
CA LYS A 91 -38.77 21.04 -16.93
C LYS A 91 -38.12 22.25 -16.25
N SER A 92 -38.94 23.04 -15.57
CA SER A 92 -38.44 24.03 -14.61
C SER A 92 -37.94 23.35 -13.33
N VAL A 93 -37.03 24.02 -12.63
CA VAL A 93 -36.48 23.54 -11.35
C VAL A 93 -37.58 23.31 -10.31
N GLY A 94 -38.60 24.18 -10.28
CA GLY A 94 -39.74 24.05 -9.36
C GLY A 94 -40.57 22.80 -9.64
N GLN A 95 -40.90 22.58 -10.92
CA GLN A 95 -41.62 21.37 -11.35
C GLN A 95 -40.80 20.10 -11.10
N LEU A 96 -39.48 20.14 -11.31
CA LEU A 96 -38.60 19.01 -10.98
C LEU A 96 -38.59 18.74 -9.48
N LYS A 97 -38.51 19.77 -8.64
CA LYS A 97 -38.56 19.64 -7.18
C LYS A 97 -39.86 19.00 -6.70
N GLU A 98 -40.99 19.37 -7.30
CA GLU A 98 -42.32 18.84 -6.94
C GLU A 98 -42.47 17.33 -7.16
N LEU A 99 -41.63 16.73 -8.01
CA LEU A 99 -41.59 15.26 -8.18
C LEU A 99 -40.98 14.53 -6.99
N TYR A 100 -40.33 15.25 -6.07
CA TYR A 100 -39.64 14.67 -4.92
C TYR A 100 -40.21 15.24 -3.62
N GLU A 101 -40.52 14.34 -2.69
CA GLU A 101 -41.15 14.67 -1.40
C GLU A 101 -40.25 15.48 -0.46
N ASP A 102 -38.95 15.54 -0.75
CA ASP A 102 -37.95 16.19 0.11
C ASP A 102 -38.05 17.74 0.03
N ASP A 103 -37.71 18.43 1.12
CA ASP A 103 -37.77 19.89 1.21
C ASP A 103 -36.80 20.57 0.24
N LYS A 104 -35.68 19.90 -0.06
CA LYS A 104 -34.60 20.38 -0.92
C LYS A 104 -34.29 19.34 -1.99
N LEU A 105 -34.17 19.79 -3.24
CA LEU A 105 -33.70 18.94 -4.33
C LEU A 105 -32.19 18.69 -4.13
N LYS A 106 -31.78 17.43 -4.04
CA LYS A 106 -30.38 17.03 -3.86
C LYS A 106 -29.93 16.27 -5.11
N LEU A 107 -28.82 16.69 -5.67
CA LEU A 107 -28.27 16.15 -6.91
C LEU A 107 -26.80 15.81 -6.73
N PHE A 108 -26.35 14.73 -7.38
CA PHE A 108 -24.93 14.50 -7.66
C PHE A 108 -24.62 14.97 -9.07
N LEU A 109 -23.54 15.72 -9.23
CA LEU A 109 -23.01 16.16 -10.51
C LEU A 109 -21.87 15.23 -10.92
N GLU A 110 -22.15 14.44 -11.95
CA GLU A 110 -21.17 13.63 -12.63
C GLU A 110 -20.42 14.48 -13.68
N VAL A 111 -19.10 14.44 -13.61
CA VAL A 111 -18.17 15.17 -14.51
C VAL A 111 -17.10 14.21 -14.99
N GLU A 112 -16.86 14.17 -16.30
CA GLU A 112 -15.73 13.41 -16.86
C GLU A 112 -14.48 14.32 -16.87
N HIS A 113 -13.41 13.88 -16.22
CA HIS A 113 -12.16 14.63 -16.09
C HIS A 113 -11.07 14.17 -17.06
N GLU A 114 -11.40 13.37 -18.07
CA GLU A 114 -10.43 13.02 -19.09
C GLU A 114 -9.92 14.30 -19.78
N LEU A 115 -8.61 14.40 -19.94
CA LEU A 115 -7.89 15.55 -20.52
C LEU A 115 -8.35 15.88 -21.95
N ASP A 116 -9.08 14.96 -22.57
CA ASP A 116 -9.81 15.15 -23.81
C ASP A 116 -11.20 15.67 -23.44
N LEU A 117 -11.53 16.90 -23.83
CA LEU A 117 -12.80 17.63 -23.64
C LEU A 117 -14.02 16.91 -24.29
N CYS A 118 -14.20 15.63 -24.01
CA CYS A 118 -15.20 14.75 -24.56
C CYS A 118 -16.49 14.89 -23.75
N PRO A 119 -17.65 15.03 -24.41
CA PRO A 119 -18.95 14.96 -23.74
C PRO A 119 -19.04 13.69 -22.90
N ILE A 120 -19.72 13.74 -21.74
CA ILE A 120 -19.89 12.55 -20.89
C ILE A 120 -20.49 11.44 -21.76
N ALA A 121 -19.76 10.33 -21.89
CA ALA A 121 -20.18 9.20 -22.73
C ALA A 121 -21.61 8.79 -22.33
N PRO A 122 -22.57 8.69 -23.28
CA PRO A 122 -23.91 8.23 -22.98
C PRO A 122 -23.85 6.91 -22.21
N LEU A 123 -24.77 6.69 -21.27
CA LEU A 123 -24.96 5.36 -20.70
C LEU A 123 -25.35 4.44 -21.88
N TYR A 124 -24.43 3.55 -22.27
CA TYR A 124 -24.54 2.77 -23.50
C TYR A 124 -25.73 1.82 -23.43
N ASN A 125 -25.99 1.28 -22.23
CA ASN A 125 -27.12 0.41 -21.91
C ASN A 125 -27.78 0.93 -20.62
N GLY A 126 -28.67 1.93 -20.73
CA GLY A 126 -29.19 2.69 -19.58
C GLY A 126 -29.88 1.90 -18.45
N GLU A 127 -30.13 0.60 -18.62
CA GLU A 127 -30.64 -0.30 -17.57
C GLU A 127 -29.56 -1.22 -16.97
N ASP A 128 -28.52 -1.56 -17.73
CA ASP A 128 -27.46 -2.46 -17.27
C ASP A 128 -26.28 -1.67 -16.66
N ASP A 129 -26.10 -0.40 -17.02
CA ASP A 129 -24.98 0.40 -16.50
C ASP A 129 -25.29 0.95 -15.09
N ILE A 130 -24.44 0.63 -14.12
CA ILE A 130 -24.55 1.10 -12.73
C ILE A 130 -23.36 1.96 -12.31
N LEU A 131 -23.64 3.01 -11.52
CA LEU A 131 -22.63 3.91 -10.96
C LEU A 131 -22.18 3.44 -9.57
N LEU A 132 -20.91 3.06 -9.45
CA LEU A 132 -20.29 2.61 -8.20
C LEU A 132 -19.24 3.62 -7.71
N PHE A 133 -19.16 3.77 -6.39
CA PHE A 133 -18.20 4.65 -5.71
C PHE A 133 -17.16 3.84 -4.96
N PHE A 134 -15.93 4.34 -4.89
CA PHE A 134 -14.80 3.60 -4.35
C PHE A 134 -14.10 4.34 -3.22
N LYS A 135 -13.92 3.64 -2.10
CA LYS A 135 -13.16 4.12 -0.95
C LYS A 135 -11.95 3.21 -0.72
N LEU A 136 -10.77 3.80 -0.58
CA LEU A 136 -9.56 3.07 -0.26
C LEU A 136 -9.27 3.16 1.24
N HIS A 137 -9.16 1.99 1.89
CA HIS A 137 -8.66 1.90 3.24
C HIS A 137 -7.15 1.63 3.24
N ASN A 138 -6.40 2.51 3.88
CA ASN A 138 -5.00 2.30 4.20
C ASN A 138 -4.88 1.96 5.71
N PRO A 139 -4.59 0.70 6.07
CA PRO A 139 -4.50 0.27 7.47
C PRO A 139 -3.28 0.86 8.18
N GLU A 140 -2.15 1.05 7.50
CA GLU A 140 -0.94 1.64 8.07
C GLU A 140 -1.19 3.07 8.57
N ARG A 141 -1.93 3.84 7.77
CA ARG A 141 -2.29 5.23 8.08
C ARG A 141 -3.59 5.36 8.85
N LYS A 142 -4.30 4.25 9.11
CA LYS A 142 -5.67 4.22 9.68
C LYS A 142 -6.60 5.23 8.99
N LYS A 143 -6.48 5.34 7.66
CA LYS A 143 -7.20 6.34 6.85
C LYS A 143 -8.11 5.63 5.85
N LEU A 144 -9.29 6.21 5.66
CA LEU A 144 -10.20 5.88 4.57
C LEU A 144 -10.23 7.09 3.64
N SER A 145 -10.08 6.90 2.33
CA SER A 145 -10.05 8.00 1.37
C SER A 145 -10.97 7.68 0.19
N TYR A 146 -11.67 8.68 -0.32
CA TYR A 146 -12.35 8.54 -1.61
C TYR A 146 -11.31 8.48 -2.73
N VAL A 147 -11.47 7.54 -3.67
CA VAL A 147 -10.54 7.39 -4.80
C VAL A 147 -11.21 7.51 -6.16
N GLY A 148 -12.53 7.66 -6.20
CA GLY A 148 -13.28 7.91 -7.43
C GLY A 148 -14.51 7.02 -7.57
N ARG A 149 -15.05 7.04 -8.78
CA ARG A 149 -16.26 6.34 -9.20
C ARG A 149 -16.05 5.67 -10.55
N LEU A 150 -16.84 4.65 -10.84
CA LEU A 150 -16.87 3.99 -12.15
C LEU A 150 -18.32 3.70 -12.53
N ILE A 151 -18.61 3.85 -13.82
CA ILE A 151 -19.78 3.23 -14.44
C ILE A 151 -19.35 1.86 -14.94
N VAL A 152 -20.06 0.82 -14.53
CA VAL A 152 -19.81 -0.59 -14.89
C VAL A 152 -21.10 -1.24 -15.35
N ASN A 153 -21.01 -2.31 -16.14
CA ASN A 153 -22.21 -3.09 -16.48
C ASN A 153 -22.55 -4.02 -15.30
N CYS A 154 -23.81 -4.11 -14.92
CA CYS A 154 -24.27 -4.92 -13.78
C CYS A 154 -24.05 -6.42 -14.00
N LYS A 155 -23.89 -6.86 -15.26
CA LYS A 155 -23.62 -8.25 -15.65
C LYS A 155 -22.13 -8.59 -15.63
N ASP A 156 -21.25 -7.60 -15.53
CA ASP A 156 -19.81 -7.81 -15.38
C ASP A 156 -19.46 -8.25 -13.96
N LYS A 157 -18.22 -8.68 -13.76
CA LYS A 157 -17.71 -9.12 -12.46
C LYS A 157 -16.80 -8.07 -11.83
N PRO A 158 -16.71 -7.99 -10.48
CA PRO A 158 -15.71 -7.17 -9.81
C PRO A 158 -14.26 -7.52 -10.20
N SER A 159 -13.98 -8.77 -10.60
CA SER A 159 -12.66 -9.18 -11.10
C SER A 159 -12.25 -8.43 -12.38
N ASP A 160 -13.21 -8.02 -13.22
CA ASP A 160 -12.95 -7.32 -14.49
C ASP A 160 -12.45 -5.88 -14.29
N ILE A 161 -12.73 -5.28 -13.13
CA ILE A 161 -12.38 -3.89 -12.83
C ILE A 161 -11.17 -3.74 -11.91
N LEU A 162 -10.54 -4.83 -11.44
CA LEU A 162 -9.46 -4.77 -10.45
C LEU A 162 -8.28 -3.90 -10.91
N ALA A 163 -7.86 -4.03 -12.18
CA ALA A 163 -6.79 -3.20 -12.73
C ALA A 163 -7.14 -1.69 -12.72
N ARG A 164 -8.42 -1.35 -12.91
CA ARG A 164 -8.90 0.05 -12.82
C ARG A 164 -8.87 0.53 -11.37
N LEU A 165 -9.29 -0.30 -10.41
CA LEU A 165 -9.22 0.02 -8.98
C LEU A 165 -7.79 0.20 -8.49
N ASN A 166 -6.88 -0.68 -8.92
CA ASN A 166 -5.46 -0.53 -8.64
C ASN A 166 -4.90 0.78 -9.21
N LYS A 167 -5.28 1.15 -10.43
CA LYS A 167 -4.93 2.46 -11.00
C LYS A 167 -5.45 3.63 -10.17
N LEU A 168 -6.70 3.59 -9.70
CA LEU A 168 -7.27 4.64 -8.84
C LEU A 168 -6.56 4.74 -7.49
N ALA A 169 -6.10 3.62 -6.94
CA ALA A 169 -5.34 3.57 -5.70
C ALA A 169 -3.84 3.90 -5.85
N GLY A 170 -3.32 4.02 -7.08
CA GLY A 170 -1.89 4.14 -7.35
C GLY A 170 -1.10 2.87 -7.03
N TYR A 171 -1.74 1.70 -7.10
CA TYR A 171 -1.12 0.39 -6.91
C TYR A 171 -0.60 -0.20 -8.23
N ASP A 172 0.18 -1.27 -8.12
CA ASP A 172 0.55 -2.09 -9.28
C ASP A 172 -0.73 -2.68 -9.92
N PRO A 173 -0.84 -2.75 -11.26
CA PRO A 173 -2.03 -3.30 -11.92
C PRO A 173 -2.41 -4.70 -11.44
N ASN A 174 -1.43 -5.52 -11.04
CA ASN A 174 -1.62 -6.90 -10.58
C ASN A 174 -1.63 -7.03 -9.04
N GLU A 175 -1.67 -5.92 -8.30
CA GLU A 175 -1.78 -5.93 -6.85
C GLU A 175 -3.06 -6.67 -6.42
N GLU A 176 -2.92 -7.60 -5.47
CA GLU A 176 -4.07 -8.30 -4.90
C GLU A 176 -4.80 -7.40 -3.91
N ILE A 177 -6.08 -7.15 -4.15
CA ILE A 177 -6.94 -6.30 -3.30
C ILE A 177 -8.16 -7.06 -2.78
N GLU A 178 -8.60 -6.73 -1.57
CA GLU A 178 -9.84 -7.22 -0.96
C GLU A 178 -10.95 -6.17 -1.15
N LEU A 179 -12.15 -6.61 -1.51
CA LEU A 179 -13.31 -5.75 -1.79
C LEU A 179 -14.40 -5.96 -0.74
N TYR A 180 -15.01 -4.87 -0.28
CA TYR A 180 -16.08 -4.87 0.69
C TYR A 180 -17.17 -3.88 0.28
N GLU A 181 -18.43 -4.27 0.41
CA GLU A 181 -19.57 -3.39 0.20
C GLU A 181 -19.91 -2.64 1.49
N GLU A 182 -20.09 -1.33 1.41
CA GLU A 182 -20.59 -0.50 2.50
C GLU A 182 -22.12 -0.32 2.40
N ILE A 183 -22.85 -1.12 3.17
CA ILE A 183 -24.32 -1.24 3.09
C ILE A 183 -25.02 -0.27 4.06
N LYS A 184 -24.65 -0.31 5.34
CA LYS A 184 -25.37 0.41 6.41
C LYS A 184 -24.47 0.73 7.59
N PHE A 185 -24.73 1.85 8.27
CA PHE A 185 -23.94 2.28 9.44
C PHE A 185 -24.68 2.22 10.76
N LYS A 186 -25.95 2.68 10.75
CA LYS A 186 -26.78 2.82 11.93
C LYS A 186 -28.02 1.95 11.80
N PRO A 187 -28.42 1.19 12.83
CA PRO A 187 -27.83 1.17 14.18
C PRO A 187 -26.51 0.38 14.27
N ASN A 188 -26.27 -0.55 13.34
CA ASN A 188 -25.07 -1.39 13.29
C ASN A 188 -24.37 -1.22 11.96
N VAL A 189 -23.03 -1.21 12.00
CA VAL A 189 -22.19 -1.19 10.80
C VAL A 189 -22.30 -2.53 10.09
N MET A 190 -22.75 -2.49 8.85
CA MET A 190 -22.84 -3.60 7.92
C MET A 190 -21.95 -3.29 6.73
N CYS A 191 -20.81 -3.97 6.70
CA CYS A 191 -19.86 -3.93 5.61
C CYS A 191 -19.44 -5.37 5.31
N LEU A 192 -19.73 -5.85 4.09
CA LEU A 192 -19.64 -7.27 3.74
C LEU A 192 -18.60 -7.50 2.63
N PRO A 193 -17.85 -8.61 2.66
CA PRO A 193 -16.91 -8.93 1.60
C PRO A 193 -17.64 -9.21 0.27
N ILE A 194 -17.10 -8.68 -0.83
CA ILE A 194 -17.64 -8.90 -2.18
C ILE A 194 -16.94 -10.11 -2.81
N LYS A 195 -17.74 -11.01 -3.39
CA LYS A 195 -17.21 -12.13 -4.19
C LYS A 195 -16.80 -11.62 -5.57
N LYS A 196 -15.51 -11.68 -5.87
CA LYS A 196 -14.95 -11.17 -7.14
C LYS A 196 -15.47 -11.88 -8.38
N GLU A 197 -15.92 -13.12 -8.24
CA GLU A 197 -16.36 -13.98 -9.34
C GLU A 197 -17.86 -13.92 -9.62
N SER A 198 -18.65 -13.35 -8.71
CA SER A 198 -20.08 -13.11 -8.88
C SER A 198 -20.27 -11.80 -9.64
N THR A 199 -21.32 -11.69 -10.43
CA THR A 199 -21.60 -10.42 -11.12
C THR A 199 -22.02 -9.35 -10.11
N PHE A 200 -21.95 -8.07 -10.52
CA PHE A 200 -22.45 -6.98 -9.68
C PHE A 200 -23.94 -7.17 -9.34
N GLN A 201 -24.75 -7.58 -10.34
CA GLN A 201 -26.17 -7.86 -10.16
C GLN A 201 -26.43 -9.03 -9.20
N GLU A 202 -25.65 -10.12 -9.29
CA GLU A 202 -25.75 -11.24 -8.34
C GLU A 202 -25.38 -10.85 -6.91
N SER A 203 -24.54 -9.83 -6.77
CA SER A 203 -24.14 -9.26 -5.48
C SER A 203 -25.11 -8.16 -5.00
N GLU A 204 -26.23 -7.95 -5.70
CA GLU A 204 -27.24 -6.92 -5.41
C GLU A 204 -26.68 -5.49 -5.44
N LEU A 205 -25.58 -5.25 -6.18
CA LEU A 205 -24.98 -3.93 -6.31
C LEU A 205 -25.75 -3.07 -7.31
N GLU A 206 -26.11 -1.86 -6.87
CA GLU A 206 -26.91 -0.90 -7.58
C GLU A 206 -26.24 0.48 -7.68
N ASN A 207 -26.88 1.39 -8.42
CA ASN A 207 -26.48 2.80 -8.51
C ASN A 207 -26.30 3.43 -7.13
N GLY A 208 -25.13 4.03 -6.91
CA GLY A 208 -24.77 4.71 -5.67
C GLY A 208 -24.19 3.79 -4.59
N ASP A 209 -23.96 2.52 -4.88
CA ASP A 209 -23.26 1.64 -3.94
C ASP A 209 -21.80 1.99 -3.79
N ILE A 210 -21.27 1.69 -2.60
CA ILE A 210 -19.90 2.03 -2.22
C ILE A 210 -19.15 0.73 -2.01
N ILE A 211 -18.06 0.58 -2.76
CA ILE A 211 -17.08 -0.48 -2.59
C ILE A 211 -15.86 0.10 -1.88
N CYS A 212 -15.64 -0.37 -0.65
CA CYS A 212 -14.42 -0.14 0.08
C CYS A 212 -13.40 -1.22 -0.27
N PHE A 213 -12.14 -0.86 -0.48
CA PHE A 213 -11.10 -1.84 -0.78
C PHE A 213 -9.77 -1.51 -0.12
N GLN A 214 -8.93 -2.53 -0.01
CA GLN A 214 -7.60 -2.47 0.61
C GLN A 214 -6.68 -3.52 -0.02
N LYS A 215 -5.37 -3.40 0.21
CA LYS A 215 -4.40 -4.45 -0.16
C LYS A 215 -4.70 -5.75 0.60
N ALA A 216 -4.55 -6.87 -0.07
CA ALA A 216 -4.59 -8.17 0.57
C ALA A 216 -3.30 -8.39 1.38
N TYR A 217 -3.43 -8.62 2.69
CA TYR A 217 -2.28 -8.96 3.53
C TYR A 217 -2.25 -10.46 3.82
N ALA A 218 -1.05 -11.04 3.76
CA ALA A 218 -0.76 -12.36 4.27
C ALA A 218 -1.14 -12.45 5.76
N ILE A 219 -1.61 -13.62 6.18
CA ILE A 219 -2.16 -13.88 7.54
C ILE A 219 -1.17 -13.46 8.64
N ASP A 220 0.14 -13.60 8.40
CA ASP A 220 1.18 -13.26 9.37
C ASP A 220 1.33 -11.75 9.60
N THR A 221 1.04 -10.92 8.60
CA THR A 221 1.12 -9.46 8.70
C THR A 221 -0.11 -8.84 9.37
N ARG A 222 -1.27 -9.52 9.32
CA ARG A 222 -2.52 -9.06 9.96
C ARG A 222 -2.43 -8.96 11.48
N LYS A 223 -1.48 -9.67 12.11
CA LYS A 223 -1.26 -9.62 13.57
C LYS A 223 -0.69 -8.29 14.05
N TYR A 224 -0.06 -7.50 13.17
CA TYR A 224 0.58 -6.23 13.54
C TYR A 224 -0.35 -5.02 13.42
N PHE A 225 -1.49 -5.15 12.74
CA PHE A 225 -2.47 -4.07 12.58
C PHE A 225 -3.78 -4.45 13.28
N HIS A 226 -4.02 -3.94 14.49
CA HIS A 226 -5.27 -4.17 15.24
C HIS A 226 -6.55 -3.64 14.54
N LEU A 227 -6.41 -2.97 13.39
CA LEU A 227 -7.48 -2.49 12.50
C LEU A 227 -7.13 -2.86 11.05
N SER A 228 -6.92 -4.16 10.80
CA SER A 228 -6.40 -4.66 9.52
C SER A 228 -7.37 -4.56 8.35
N ASP A 229 -8.68 -4.63 8.62
CA ASP A 229 -9.72 -4.76 7.60
C ASP A 229 -10.77 -3.64 7.65
N VAL A 230 -11.34 -3.31 6.48
CA VAL A 230 -12.36 -2.26 6.33
C VAL A 230 -13.52 -2.43 7.31
N PRO A 231 -14.18 -3.61 7.43
CA PRO A 231 -15.28 -3.78 8.38
C PRO A 231 -14.90 -3.44 9.83
N SER A 232 -13.73 -3.88 10.30
CA SER A 232 -13.22 -3.59 11.64
C SER A 232 -12.96 -2.09 11.83
N PHE A 233 -12.35 -1.43 10.84
CA PHE A 233 -12.12 0.01 10.87
C PHE A 233 -13.42 0.83 10.97
N LEU A 234 -14.42 0.51 10.13
CA LEU A 234 -15.71 1.20 10.13
C LEU A 234 -16.49 0.97 11.43
N LYS A 235 -16.44 -0.23 12.00
CA LYS A 235 -17.04 -0.54 13.31
C LYS A 235 -16.43 0.30 14.43
N MET A 236 -15.10 0.41 14.47
CA MET A 236 -14.41 1.26 15.45
C MET A 236 -14.86 2.72 15.32
N LYS A 237 -14.83 3.28 14.10
CA LYS A 237 -15.27 4.66 13.85
C LYS A 237 -16.73 4.89 14.24
N ALA A 238 -17.59 3.89 14.10
CA ALA A 238 -18.98 3.99 14.56
C ALA A 238 -19.10 4.09 16.08
N ILE A 239 -18.23 3.42 16.84
CA ILE A 239 -18.19 3.51 18.31
C ILE A 239 -17.72 4.91 18.70
N ASP A 240 -16.62 5.41 18.13
CA ASP A 240 -16.08 6.75 18.41
C ASP A 240 -17.14 7.84 18.15
N CYS A 241 -17.86 7.73 17.04
CA CYS A 241 -18.93 8.68 16.67
C CYS A 241 -20.19 8.60 17.55
N GLN A 242 -20.42 7.50 18.29
CA GLN A 242 -21.56 7.36 19.20
C GLN A 242 -21.29 7.87 20.63
N VAL A 243 -20.02 7.95 21.03
CA VAL A 243 -19.61 8.36 22.39
C VAL A 243 -19.52 9.89 22.55
N SER A 244 -19.73 10.69 21.49
CA SER A 244 -19.61 12.16 21.52
C SER A 244 -20.94 12.91 21.39
N PRO A 245 -21.44 13.48 22.50
CA PRO A 245 -21.94 14.85 22.51
C PRO A 245 -21.24 15.66 23.60
N PHE A 246 -19.91 15.75 23.56
CA PHE A 246 -19.20 16.77 24.32
C PHE A 246 -18.30 17.59 23.40
N ARG A 247 -18.66 18.87 23.35
CA ARG A 247 -18.06 19.97 22.63
C ARG A 247 -16.55 20.00 22.89
N SER A 248 -15.76 20.03 21.82
CA SER A 248 -14.34 20.37 21.85
C SER A 248 -14.15 21.83 22.26
N SER A 249 -13.84 22.03 23.52
CA SER A 249 -13.09 23.19 24.00
C SER A 249 -12.35 22.74 25.25
N ASP A 250 -11.03 22.86 25.20
CA ASP A 250 -10.09 22.74 26.33
C ASP A 250 -9.67 21.33 26.76
N ILE A 251 -9.02 20.56 25.87
CA ILE A 251 -7.86 19.74 26.24
C ILE A 251 -6.85 19.78 25.07
N GLU A 252 -6.25 20.94 24.86
CA GLU A 252 -4.85 20.93 24.43
C GLU A 252 -4.00 20.53 25.64
N SER A 253 -2.95 19.76 25.39
CA SER A 253 -1.88 19.40 26.33
C SER A 253 -2.26 18.49 27.50
N LYS A 254 -2.01 17.18 27.34
CA LYS A 254 -1.37 16.33 28.39
C LYS A 254 -1.08 14.89 27.96
N ASP A 255 -1.68 14.40 26.88
CA ASP A 255 -1.53 12.99 26.49
C ASP A 255 -0.57 12.71 25.32
N GLU A 256 -0.17 13.73 24.55
CA GLU A 256 0.93 13.58 23.57
C GLU A 256 2.31 13.53 24.23
N GLU A 257 2.52 14.23 25.36
CA GLU A 257 3.77 14.12 26.13
C GLU A 257 3.92 12.74 26.77
N SER A 258 2.82 12.09 27.18
CA SER A 258 2.84 10.75 27.81
C SER A 258 3.22 9.62 26.84
N LEU A 259 2.86 9.74 25.55
CA LEU A 259 3.24 8.77 24.52
C LEU A 259 4.64 9.02 23.97
N GLU A 260 5.07 10.28 23.87
CA GLU A 260 6.43 10.62 23.48
C GLU A 260 7.44 10.26 24.59
N GLU A 261 7.08 10.41 25.87
CA GLU A 261 7.88 9.96 27.02
C GLU A 261 8.00 8.43 27.05
N LYS A 262 6.90 7.70 26.79
CA LYS A 262 6.91 6.23 26.73
C LYS A 262 7.66 5.68 25.52
N ASN A 263 7.58 6.33 24.36
CA ASN A 263 8.36 5.95 23.19
C ASN A 263 9.85 6.32 23.35
N LYS A 264 10.18 7.40 24.07
CA LYS A 264 11.56 7.70 24.48
C LYS A 264 12.08 6.70 25.52
N ILE A 265 11.24 6.20 26.43
CA ILE A 265 11.61 5.16 27.40
C ILE A 265 11.87 3.83 26.69
N ILE A 266 11.05 3.43 25.71
CA ILE A 266 11.25 2.19 24.93
C ILE A 266 12.51 2.27 24.05
N ILE A 267 12.75 3.42 23.39
CA ILE A 267 13.97 3.62 22.59
C ILE A 267 15.22 3.79 23.48
N ALA A 268 15.08 4.27 24.72
CA ALA A 268 16.16 4.34 25.71
C ALA A 268 16.46 2.98 26.36
N GLU A 269 15.45 2.13 26.56
CA GLU A 269 15.60 0.74 27.01
C GLU A 269 16.27 -0.11 25.91
N GLU A 270 15.90 0.04 24.64
CA GLU A 270 16.55 -0.64 23.52
C GLU A 270 17.99 -0.13 23.28
N ARG A 271 18.27 1.17 23.47
CA ARG A 271 19.65 1.69 23.45
C ARG A 271 20.49 1.27 24.67
N ASN A 272 19.88 0.99 25.82
CA ASN A 272 20.59 0.47 26.99
C ASN A 272 20.87 -1.03 26.91
N VAL A 273 20.06 -1.81 26.18
CA VAL A 273 20.37 -3.22 25.89
C VAL A 273 21.53 -3.34 24.88
N VAL A 274 21.63 -2.42 23.91
CA VAL A 274 22.75 -2.39 22.94
C VAL A 274 24.03 -1.77 23.54
N LYS A 275 23.94 -0.83 24.50
CA LYS A 275 25.13 -0.29 25.20
C LYS A 275 25.66 -1.19 26.33
N ASN A 276 24.82 -2.03 26.94
CA ASN A 276 25.28 -2.99 27.95
C ASN A 276 25.99 -4.23 27.36
N THR A 277 25.91 -4.46 26.05
CA THR A 277 26.71 -5.46 25.35
C THR A 277 28.08 -4.94 24.89
N GLU A 278 28.27 -3.61 24.80
CA GLU A 278 29.56 -2.99 24.47
C GLU A 278 30.33 -2.46 25.72
N ALA A 279 29.72 -2.43 26.91
CA ALA A 279 30.35 -1.91 28.13
C ALA A 279 30.90 -2.97 29.11
N GLN A 280 30.82 -4.27 28.83
CA GLN A 280 31.50 -5.31 29.66
C GLN A 280 32.91 -5.67 29.18
N GLN A 281 33.46 -4.93 28.22
CA GLN A 281 34.86 -5.07 27.79
C GLN A 281 35.71 -3.82 28.11
N SER A 282 35.57 -3.19 29.28
CA SER A 282 36.61 -2.28 29.82
C SER A 282 36.34 -1.82 31.27
N LYS A 283 36.80 -2.61 32.25
CA LYS A 283 37.40 -2.12 33.51
C LYS A 283 37.74 -3.30 34.43
N VAL A 284 38.99 -3.77 34.36
CA VAL A 284 39.74 -4.15 35.54
C VAL A 284 41.09 -3.47 35.38
N ASP A 285 41.36 -2.53 36.27
CA ASP A 285 42.56 -1.70 36.29
C ASP A 285 43.82 -2.57 36.42
N ILE A 286 44.82 -2.19 35.63
CA ILE A 286 46.20 -2.64 35.77
C ILE A 286 46.86 -1.70 36.80
N GLU A 287 47.26 -2.24 37.95
CA GLU A 287 48.40 -1.68 38.68
C GLU A 287 49.69 -2.22 38.04
N THR A 288 50.45 -1.29 37.48
CA THR A 288 51.75 -1.50 36.84
C THR A 288 52.85 -1.37 37.89
N THR A 289 53.82 -2.29 37.84
CA THR A 289 55.21 -1.98 38.19
C THR A 289 56.13 -2.59 37.10
N TYR A 290 56.86 -1.68 36.45
CA TYR A 290 58.14 -1.74 35.71
C TYR A 290 58.81 -3.13 35.53
N ASP A 291 59.41 -3.49 34.38
CA ASP A 291 60.51 -2.77 33.73
C ASP A 291 60.75 -3.20 32.25
N GLU A 292 61.50 -2.36 31.54
CA GLU A 292 61.79 -2.25 30.11
C GLU A 292 62.53 -3.45 29.45
N GLY A 293 62.39 -3.58 28.12
CA GLY A 293 63.34 -4.35 27.31
C GLY A 293 62.93 -4.76 25.90
N THR A 294 63.02 -3.82 24.94
CA THR A 294 63.48 -4.03 23.54
C THR A 294 63.05 -5.27 22.74
N ASN A 295 62.18 -5.10 21.73
CA ASN A 295 62.58 -5.12 20.30
C ASN A 295 61.36 -5.18 19.37
N LYS A 296 61.18 -4.11 18.58
CA LYS A 296 60.32 -4.07 17.40
C LYS A 296 60.97 -4.86 16.26
N ALA A 297 60.40 -6.00 15.92
CA ALA A 297 60.25 -6.51 14.55
C ALA A 297 59.38 -7.78 14.61
N ASN A 298 58.42 -7.91 13.69
CA ASN A 298 57.60 -9.11 13.38
C ASN A 298 56.13 -9.07 13.77
N THR A 299 55.38 -8.03 13.40
CA THR A 299 53.91 -8.12 13.52
C THR A 299 53.18 -7.40 12.39
N LEU A 300 53.53 -7.70 11.12
CA LEU A 300 52.65 -7.44 9.97
C LEU A 300 53.11 -8.20 8.71
N LYS A 301 53.51 -9.47 8.86
CA LYS A 301 53.84 -10.36 7.72
C LYS A 301 53.39 -11.81 7.95
N PHE A 302 52.22 -12.00 8.57
CA PHE A 302 51.67 -13.32 8.88
C PHE A 302 50.23 -13.53 8.38
N VAL A 303 49.83 -12.89 7.28
CA VAL A 303 48.47 -13.05 6.73
C VAL A 303 48.47 -13.40 5.23
N SER A 304 49.50 -14.08 4.71
CA SER A 304 49.37 -14.64 3.35
C SER A 304 50.11 -15.94 3.07
N LYS A 305 50.50 -16.73 4.08
CA LYS A 305 51.18 -18.02 3.84
C LYS A 305 50.54 -19.26 4.45
N ASP A 306 49.52 -19.13 5.30
CA ASP A 306 49.08 -20.28 6.10
C ASP A 306 47.94 -21.10 5.48
N LEU A 307 47.45 -20.76 4.29
CA LEU A 307 46.44 -21.58 3.61
C LEU A 307 47.01 -22.68 2.69
N LYS A 308 48.33 -22.76 2.51
CA LYS A 308 49.00 -23.91 1.84
C LYS A 308 49.79 -24.81 2.78
N GLU A 309 50.09 -24.37 4.01
CA GLU A 309 50.62 -25.26 5.07
C GLU A 309 49.50 -26.03 5.77
N ILE A 310 48.29 -25.48 5.87
CA ILE A 310 47.14 -26.21 6.43
C ILE A 310 46.65 -27.32 5.49
N ASP A 311 46.68 -27.13 4.17
CA ASP A 311 46.38 -28.20 3.20
C ASP A 311 47.52 -29.24 3.07
N ALA A 312 48.75 -28.90 3.46
CA ALA A 312 49.87 -29.85 3.50
C ALA A 312 49.94 -30.67 4.82
N MET A 313 49.23 -30.25 5.87
CA MET A 313 49.07 -31.02 7.11
C MET A 313 47.99 -32.11 7.02
N ILE A 314 47.30 -32.25 5.89
CA ILE A 314 46.23 -33.25 5.71
C ILE A 314 46.76 -34.62 5.23
N ASP A 315 48.03 -34.74 4.83
CA ASP A 315 48.61 -36.01 4.37
C ASP A 315 49.86 -36.49 5.17
N GLU A 316 50.09 -35.99 6.39
CA GLU A 316 51.13 -36.54 7.28
C GLU A 316 50.56 -37.39 8.43
N ASP A 317 51.01 -38.64 8.45
CA ASP A 317 50.61 -39.75 9.30
C ASP A 317 50.77 -39.44 10.81
N VAL A 318 49.67 -39.60 11.55
CA VAL A 318 49.51 -39.23 12.97
C VAL A 318 50.51 -39.97 13.89
N ILE A 319 51.13 -41.07 13.44
CA ILE A 319 52.16 -41.80 14.19
C ILE A 319 53.53 -41.06 14.18
N GLY A 320 53.87 -40.32 13.13
CA GLY A 320 55.13 -39.55 13.06
C GLY A 320 55.15 -38.30 13.95
N ALA A 321 53.97 -37.77 14.30
CA ALA A 321 53.83 -36.66 15.24
C ALA A 321 53.96 -37.10 16.71
N ILE A 322 53.55 -38.34 17.02
CA ILE A 322 53.59 -38.89 18.38
C ILE A 322 55.01 -39.31 18.77
N ASP A 323 55.81 -39.90 17.87
CA ASP A 323 57.20 -40.27 18.14
C ASP A 323 58.14 -39.05 18.35
N ARG A 324 57.79 -37.89 17.78
CA ARG A 324 58.56 -36.65 17.94
C ARG A 324 58.33 -36.02 19.33
N VAL A 325 57.10 -36.09 19.82
CA VAL A 325 56.72 -35.65 21.18
C VAL A 325 57.28 -36.58 22.25
N LEU A 326 57.36 -37.90 21.98
CA LEU A 326 57.94 -38.88 22.89
C LEU A 326 59.48 -38.86 22.91
N SER A 327 60.15 -38.38 21.85
CA SER A 327 61.61 -38.25 21.81
C SER A 327 62.15 -36.98 22.47
N GLU A 328 61.38 -35.89 22.55
CA GLU A 328 61.80 -34.64 23.23
C GLU A 328 61.40 -34.58 24.72
N GLY A 329 60.49 -35.46 25.17
CA GLY A 329 60.00 -35.51 26.56
C GLY A 329 60.83 -36.32 27.57
N ILE A 330 61.92 -36.97 27.17
CA ILE A 330 62.74 -37.84 28.05
C ILE A 330 63.91 -37.10 28.73
N THR A 331 64.13 -35.81 28.50
CA THR A 331 65.28 -35.09 29.10
C THR A 331 65.03 -34.34 30.41
N LEU A 332 63.90 -34.49 31.08
CA LEU A 332 63.68 -33.90 32.42
C LEU A 332 62.91 -34.84 33.37
N SER A 333 63.59 -35.88 33.85
CA SER A 333 63.69 -36.22 35.29
C SER A 333 64.15 -37.68 35.49
N LEU A 334 65.44 -37.95 35.21
CA LEU A 334 66.14 -39.13 35.74
C LEU A 334 67.60 -38.75 36.07
N LYS A 335 67.78 -38.15 37.25
CA LYS A 335 68.95 -38.28 38.13
C LYS A 335 68.34 -38.34 39.53
N SER A 336 68.48 -39.33 40.39
CA SER A 336 69.39 -40.47 40.46
C SER A 336 68.90 -41.35 41.63
N HIS A 337 68.89 -42.67 41.45
CA HIS A 337 68.78 -43.65 42.53
C HIS A 337 70.10 -43.73 43.35
N HIS A 338 70.01 -44.03 44.65
CA HIS A 338 70.50 -45.28 45.27
C HIS A 338 70.78 -45.13 46.78
N SER A 339 70.36 -46.11 47.60
CA SER A 339 71.28 -47.02 48.33
C SER A 339 70.60 -47.85 49.47
N VAL A 340 70.60 -49.18 49.28
CA VAL A 340 71.02 -50.28 50.19
C VAL A 340 70.33 -50.58 51.56
N GLN A 341 69.73 -51.79 51.60
CA GLN A 341 69.59 -52.85 52.66
C GLN A 341 68.96 -52.57 54.05
N LYS A 342 67.89 -53.32 54.42
CA LYS A 342 67.94 -54.56 55.26
C LYS A 342 66.54 -55.12 55.62
N GLN A 343 66.39 -56.44 55.43
CA GLN A 343 65.79 -57.44 56.34
C GLN A 343 64.26 -57.79 56.35
N GLU A 344 64.01 -59.03 55.88
CA GLU A 344 63.09 -60.13 56.29
C GLU A 344 61.55 -59.99 56.47
N VAL A 345 60.84 -60.51 55.45
CA VAL A 345 59.79 -61.57 55.43
C VAL A 345 58.74 -61.67 56.58
N SER A 346 57.45 -61.54 56.23
CA SER A 346 56.44 -62.63 56.36
C SER A 346 55.11 -62.36 55.64
N LYS A 347 54.92 -63.12 54.54
CA LYS A 347 53.71 -63.73 53.94
C LYS A 347 52.32 -63.08 54.17
N LEU A 348 51.64 -62.73 53.06
CA LEU A 348 50.31 -63.26 52.71
C LEU A 348 50.00 -63.10 51.20
N ASP A 349 49.55 -64.22 50.60
CA ASP A 349 48.93 -64.50 49.27
C ASP A 349 49.35 -63.75 47.97
N PRO A 350 50.09 -64.39 47.03
CA PRO A 350 50.54 -63.78 45.77
C PRO A 350 49.47 -63.64 44.67
N ASN A 351 48.34 -64.35 44.73
CA ASN A 351 47.52 -64.56 43.53
C ASN A 351 46.42 -63.52 43.26
N PHE A 352 46.21 -62.55 44.17
CA PHE A 352 45.17 -61.52 44.03
C PHE A 352 45.72 -60.14 43.60
N GLN A 353 46.94 -59.81 44.03
CA GLN A 353 47.60 -58.54 43.68
C GLN A 353 48.08 -58.52 42.22
N GLU A 354 48.52 -59.65 41.68
CA GLU A 354 48.96 -59.76 40.29
C GLU A 354 47.79 -59.61 39.31
N GLN A 355 46.58 -60.07 39.68
CA GLN A 355 45.39 -60.00 38.83
C GLN A 355 44.79 -58.58 38.76
N LEU A 356 44.76 -57.85 39.88
CA LEU A 356 44.28 -56.46 39.92
C LEU A 356 45.27 -55.49 39.24
N LEU A 357 46.58 -55.71 39.41
CA LEU A 357 47.63 -54.96 38.71
C LEU A 357 47.65 -55.28 37.22
N MET A 358 47.36 -56.52 36.81
CA MET A 358 47.27 -56.91 35.41
C MET A 358 46.01 -56.33 34.74
N GLU A 359 44.86 -56.26 35.43
CA GLU A 359 43.66 -55.57 34.93
C GLU A 359 43.86 -54.05 34.79
N LEU A 360 44.53 -53.40 35.76
CA LEU A 360 44.86 -51.97 35.67
C LEU A 360 45.87 -51.68 34.54
N ARG A 361 46.81 -52.60 34.29
CA ARG A 361 47.78 -52.50 33.20
C ARG A 361 47.15 -52.79 31.83
N ASP A 362 46.20 -53.72 31.74
CA ASP A 362 45.40 -53.99 30.53
C ASP A 362 44.48 -52.82 30.17
N ILE A 363 43.97 -52.08 31.17
CA ILE A 363 43.15 -50.87 30.98
C ILE A 363 44.01 -49.67 30.56
N ALA A 364 45.23 -49.54 31.10
CA ALA A 364 46.12 -48.42 30.83
C ALA A 364 46.93 -48.55 29.52
N PHE A 365 47.17 -49.77 29.03
CA PHE A 365 48.12 -50.03 27.93
C PHE A 365 47.57 -50.86 26.75
N LYS A 366 46.26 -51.10 26.63
CA LYS A 366 45.74 -51.71 25.39
C LYS A 366 45.74 -50.70 24.25
N GLU A 367 46.66 -50.94 23.32
CA GLU A 367 46.77 -50.39 21.95
C GLU A 367 45.42 -50.37 21.18
N ASP A 368 44.48 -51.22 21.61
CA ASP A 368 43.12 -51.39 21.08
C ASP A 368 42.10 -50.34 21.57
N LEU A 369 42.46 -49.47 22.55
CA LEU A 369 41.58 -48.38 22.98
C LEU A 369 41.47 -47.29 21.90
N VAL A 370 42.59 -46.87 21.31
CA VAL A 370 42.57 -45.78 20.31
C VAL A 370 41.87 -46.22 19.01
N GLU A 371 41.97 -47.50 18.64
CA GLU A 371 41.39 -48.06 17.42
C GLU A 371 39.88 -48.37 17.56
N LYS A 372 39.44 -48.88 18.71
CA LYS A 372 38.00 -49.01 19.04
C LYS A 372 37.30 -47.67 19.27
N PHE A 373 38.03 -46.61 19.65
CA PHE A 373 37.50 -45.26 19.78
C PHE A 373 37.29 -44.54 18.43
N LYS A 374 37.97 -44.96 17.35
CA LYS A 374 37.75 -44.44 15.98
C LYS A 374 36.51 -45.02 15.29
N GLN A 375 36.10 -46.25 15.62
CA GLN A 375 35.04 -46.98 14.88
C GLN A 375 33.61 -46.81 15.46
N GLY A 376 33.43 -45.98 16.49
CA GLY A 376 32.11 -45.59 16.99
C GLY A 376 31.31 -46.75 17.57
N LEU A 377 31.51 -47.08 18.85
CA LEU A 377 30.62 -47.97 19.59
C LEU A 377 30.33 -47.45 21.00
N THR A 378 29.09 -47.70 21.41
CA THR A 378 28.52 -47.50 22.74
C THR A 378 29.46 -47.95 23.87
N PRO A 379 29.57 -47.20 24.97
CA PRO A 379 30.61 -47.41 25.98
C PRO A 379 30.35 -48.70 26.75
N LYS A 380 31.10 -49.77 26.47
CA LYS A 380 31.03 -51.02 27.24
C LYS A 380 31.83 -50.98 28.54
N VAL A 381 32.58 -49.91 28.80
CA VAL A 381 33.23 -49.64 30.09
C VAL A 381 32.95 -48.18 30.46
N SER A 382 32.08 -47.96 31.43
CA SER A 382 31.84 -46.64 32.01
C SER A 382 33.01 -46.31 32.94
N PHE A 383 33.69 -45.19 32.70
CA PHE A 383 34.74 -44.69 33.61
C PHE A 383 34.21 -44.52 35.04
N ASN A 384 32.91 -44.22 35.20
CA ASN A 384 32.26 -44.17 36.52
C ASN A 384 32.20 -45.55 37.17
N THR A 385 31.99 -46.63 36.41
CA THR A 385 31.98 -48.00 36.93
C THR A 385 33.38 -48.48 37.34
N VAL A 386 34.44 -48.00 36.67
CA VAL A 386 35.83 -48.26 37.08
C VAL A 386 36.16 -47.49 38.36
N MET A 387 35.72 -46.24 38.45
CA MET A 387 35.83 -45.41 39.66
C MET A 387 35.11 -46.01 40.87
N GLU A 388 33.87 -46.48 40.69
CA GLU A 388 33.07 -47.14 41.74
C GLU A 388 33.73 -48.44 42.24
N LYS A 389 34.36 -49.21 41.34
CA LYS A 389 35.10 -50.44 41.72
C LYS A 389 36.40 -50.16 42.47
N ILE A 390 37.06 -49.05 42.17
CA ILE A 390 38.27 -48.61 42.90
C ILE A 390 37.86 -48.13 44.29
N GLU A 391 36.81 -47.33 44.40
CA GLU A 391 36.26 -46.85 45.67
C GLU A 391 35.74 -48.00 46.55
N ALA A 392 35.12 -49.02 45.96
CA ALA A 392 34.61 -50.20 46.69
C ALA A 392 35.71 -51.11 47.29
N ASN A 393 36.98 -50.97 46.88
CA ASN A 393 38.09 -51.80 47.35
C ASN A 393 39.17 -51.00 48.11
N VAL A 394 38.88 -49.76 48.50
CA VAL A 394 39.81 -48.84 49.19
C VAL A 394 40.46 -49.45 50.44
N ASP A 395 39.72 -50.28 51.17
CA ASP A 395 40.15 -50.89 52.44
C ASP A 395 41.20 -52.00 52.26
N MET A 396 41.44 -52.45 51.02
CA MET A 396 42.40 -53.51 50.69
C MET A 396 43.77 -52.98 50.25
N PHE A 397 43.94 -51.65 50.17
CA PHE A 397 45.17 -51.02 49.73
C PHE A 397 46.00 -50.50 50.92
N SER A 398 47.33 -50.62 50.84
CA SER A 398 48.21 -49.96 51.81
C SER A 398 48.24 -48.44 51.58
N SER A 399 48.64 -47.65 52.59
CA SER A 399 48.68 -46.18 52.50
C SER A 399 49.45 -45.65 51.29
N HIS A 400 50.52 -46.33 50.87
CA HIS A 400 51.33 -45.98 49.69
C HIS A 400 50.63 -46.34 48.37
N GLN A 401 49.83 -47.41 48.35
CA GLN A 401 49.06 -47.82 47.16
C GLN A 401 47.85 -46.90 46.93
N LEU A 402 47.20 -46.41 48.00
CA LEU A 402 46.12 -45.42 47.92
C LEU A 402 46.57 -44.10 47.29
N GLU A 403 47.81 -43.68 47.54
CA GLU A 403 48.39 -42.47 46.97
C GLU A 403 48.59 -42.60 45.45
N GLN A 404 49.09 -43.76 44.98
CA GLN A 404 49.25 -44.06 43.55
C GLN A 404 47.91 -44.24 42.84
N VAL A 405 46.95 -44.93 43.47
CA VAL A 405 45.58 -45.07 42.96
C VAL A 405 44.89 -43.71 42.87
N GLY A 406 45.13 -42.81 43.83
CA GLY A 406 44.63 -41.43 43.80
C GLY A 406 45.13 -40.63 42.58
N VAL A 407 46.40 -40.81 42.19
CA VAL A 407 46.97 -40.17 40.98
C VAL A 407 46.29 -40.70 39.72
N VAL A 408 46.09 -42.01 39.61
CA VAL A 408 45.43 -42.66 38.46
C VAL A 408 43.97 -42.21 38.36
N VAL A 409 43.26 -42.16 39.48
CA VAL A 409 41.88 -41.66 39.58
C VAL A 409 41.77 -40.20 39.12
N ASN A 410 42.71 -39.33 39.53
CA ASN A 410 42.73 -37.94 39.10
C ASN A 410 43.02 -37.81 37.60
N LEU A 411 43.91 -38.65 37.06
CA LEU A 411 44.20 -38.69 35.63
C LEU A 411 42.94 -39.09 34.83
N VAL A 412 42.23 -40.13 35.27
CA VAL A 412 40.96 -40.57 34.65
C VAL A 412 39.88 -39.48 34.72
N LYS A 413 39.76 -38.78 35.86
CA LYS A 413 38.84 -37.64 36.01
C LYS A 413 39.18 -36.47 35.07
N ASN A 414 40.47 -36.18 34.90
CA ASN A 414 40.93 -35.12 33.98
C ASN A 414 40.68 -35.50 32.52
N ILE A 415 40.94 -36.74 32.14
CA ILE A 415 40.64 -37.26 30.79
C ILE A 415 39.13 -37.18 30.51
N ALA A 416 38.29 -37.62 31.44
CA ALA A 416 36.84 -37.54 31.29
C ALA A 416 36.35 -36.08 31.11
N ARG A 417 36.93 -35.12 31.84
CA ARG A 417 36.64 -33.69 31.66
C ARG A 417 37.05 -33.18 30.28
N MET A 418 38.22 -33.53 29.79
CA MET A 418 38.68 -33.12 28.45
C MET A 418 37.78 -33.67 27.35
N PHE A 419 37.28 -34.91 27.48
CA PHE A 419 36.34 -35.49 26.52
C PHE A 419 35.01 -34.74 26.47
N GLU A 420 34.46 -34.36 27.63
CA GLU A 420 33.21 -33.59 27.66
C GLU A 420 33.41 -32.18 27.07
N GLN A 421 34.58 -31.56 27.31
CA GLN A 421 34.96 -30.30 26.66
C GLN A 421 35.06 -30.45 25.14
N LEU A 422 35.74 -31.48 24.63
CA LEU A 422 35.88 -31.75 23.19
C LEU A 422 34.53 -32.01 22.52
N LYS A 423 33.63 -32.74 23.20
CA LYS A 423 32.26 -32.98 22.71
C LYS A 423 31.45 -31.70 22.61
N ASN A 424 31.58 -30.81 23.60
CA ASN A 424 30.91 -29.51 23.58
C ASN A 424 31.48 -28.57 22.51
N LEU A 425 32.81 -28.56 22.33
CA LEU A 425 33.47 -27.79 21.26
C LEU A 425 33.06 -28.28 19.87
N LYS A 426 32.95 -29.59 19.66
CA LYS A 426 32.49 -30.16 18.38
C LYS A 426 31.03 -29.81 18.08
N LYS A 427 30.15 -29.87 19.09
CA LYS A 427 28.77 -29.37 18.96
C LYS A 427 28.74 -27.88 18.59
N LEU A 428 29.59 -27.06 19.20
CA LEU A 428 29.69 -25.64 18.91
C LEU A 428 30.16 -25.38 17.46
N GLN A 429 31.13 -26.17 16.99
CA GLN A 429 31.64 -26.11 15.62
C GLN A 429 30.55 -26.48 14.60
N ASP A 430 29.80 -27.55 14.83
CA ASP A 430 28.70 -27.98 13.96
C ASP A 430 27.56 -26.93 13.94
N LEU A 431 27.24 -26.30 15.07
CA LEU A 431 26.28 -25.20 15.15
C LEU A 431 26.72 -23.99 14.33
N THR A 432 28.00 -23.63 14.44
CA THR A 432 28.58 -22.46 13.75
C THR A 432 28.64 -22.69 12.23
N LYS A 433 28.96 -23.92 11.80
CA LYS A 433 28.99 -24.31 10.39
C LYS A 433 27.59 -24.25 9.76
N ASN A 434 26.58 -24.79 10.43
CA ASN A 434 25.18 -24.72 9.98
C ASN A 434 24.68 -23.27 9.86
N SER A 435 25.03 -22.40 10.82
CA SER A 435 24.67 -20.97 10.76
C SER A 435 25.36 -20.25 9.60
N THR A 436 26.63 -20.59 9.32
CA THR A 436 27.39 -20.00 8.21
C THR A 436 26.84 -20.43 6.85
N ASP A 437 26.47 -21.70 6.70
CA ASP A 437 25.86 -22.23 5.48
C ASP A 437 24.48 -21.61 5.22
N GLN A 438 23.67 -21.44 6.27
CA GLN A 438 22.38 -20.72 6.18
C GLN A 438 22.55 -19.26 5.75
N ASN A 439 23.52 -18.54 6.33
CA ASN A 439 23.80 -17.15 5.98
C ASN A 439 24.30 -17.01 4.53
N ASN A 440 25.10 -17.97 4.05
CA ASN A 440 25.58 -17.98 2.66
C ASN A 440 24.46 -18.24 1.64
N GLU A 441 23.50 -19.12 1.95
CA GLU A 441 22.33 -19.32 1.10
C GLU A 441 21.41 -18.09 1.10
N ALA A 442 21.15 -17.48 2.27
CA ALA A 442 20.40 -16.22 2.34
C ALA A 442 21.07 -15.09 1.51
N LEU A 443 22.40 -15.03 1.50
CA LEU A 443 23.15 -14.08 0.68
C LEU A 443 23.03 -14.36 -0.82
N LYS A 444 22.99 -15.63 -1.25
CA LYS A 444 22.74 -16.00 -2.65
C LYS A 444 21.33 -15.60 -3.08
N GLU A 445 20.33 -15.85 -2.24
CA GLU A 445 18.94 -15.46 -2.49
C GLU A 445 18.81 -13.94 -2.62
N ALA A 446 19.41 -13.18 -1.70
CA ALA A 446 19.43 -11.72 -1.76
C ALA A 446 20.09 -11.18 -3.04
N ARG A 447 21.19 -11.80 -3.49
CA ARG A 447 21.85 -11.44 -4.77
C ARG A 447 20.96 -11.72 -5.97
N GLN A 448 20.26 -12.86 -5.98
CA GLN A 448 19.33 -13.21 -7.06
C GLN A 448 18.16 -12.24 -7.13
N ASN A 449 17.59 -11.87 -5.98
CA ASN A 449 16.52 -10.88 -5.89
C ASN A 449 16.99 -9.50 -6.40
N PHE A 450 18.21 -9.08 -6.04
CA PHE A 450 18.79 -7.83 -6.56
C PHE A 450 18.96 -7.84 -8.09
N LEU A 451 19.39 -8.97 -8.67
CA LEU A 451 19.51 -9.15 -10.12
C LEU A 451 18.16 -9.04 -10.84
N ILE A 452 17.11 -9.64 -10.27
CA ILE A 452 15.74 -9.55 -10.81
C ILE A 452 15.24 -8.10 -10.74
N SER A 453 15.42 -7.42 -9.61
CA SER A 453 15.04 -6.00 -9.48
C SER A 453 15.79 -5.09 -10.46
N LYS A 454 17.09 -5.37 -10.71
CA LYS A 454 17.87 -4.64 -11.71
C LYS A 454 17.35 -4.83 -13.13
N ALA A 455 16.94 -6.06 -13.49
CA ALA A 455 16.34 -6.35 -14.79
C ALA A 455 14.97 -5.65 -14.95
N CYS A 456 14.15 -5.66 -13.90
CA CYS A 456 12.89 -4.92 -13.84
C CYS A 456 13.11 -3.40 -14.06
N LEU A 457 14.12 -2.82 -13.41
CA LEU A 457 14.47 -1.41 -13.59
C LEU A 457 14.85 -1.07 -15.04
N THR A 458 15.58 -1.96 -15.73
CA THR A 458 15.93 -1.76 -17.15
C THR A 458 14.71 -1.88 -18.08
N ASP A 459 13.74 -2.73 -17.76
CA ASP A 459 12.48 -2.80 -18.51
C ASP A 459 11.67 -1.51 -18.34
N HIS A 460 11.53 -1.03 -17.10
CA HIS A 460 10.85 0.24 -16.80
C HIS A 460 11.52 1.43 -17.52
N GLN A 461 12.85 1.46 -17.61
CA GLN A 461 13.58 2.47 -18.38
C GLN A 461 13.27 2.40 -19.88
N THR A 462 13.03 1.21 -20.43
CA THR A 462 12.67 1.03 -21.84
C THR A 462 11.24 1.48 -22.10
N GLN A 463 10.32 1.17 -21.18
CA GLN A 463 8.94 1.65 -21.23
C GLN A 463 8.87 3.18 -21.15
N LEU A 464 9.67 3.81 -20.28
CA LEU A 464 9.78 5.27 -20.20
C LEU A 464 10.21 5.90 -21.54
N LYS A 465 11.24 5.35 -22.20
CA LYS A 465 11.68 5.82 -23.52
C LYS A 465 10.58 5.68 -24.59
N SER A 466 9.80 4.59 -24.53
CA SER A 466 8.66 4.37 -25.42
C SER A 466 7.54 5.41 -25.18
N LEU A 467 7.25 5.73 -23.91
CA LEU A 467 6.30 6.77 -23.55
C LEU A 467 6.76 8.17 -24.01
N ASP A 468 8.05 8.49 -23.89
CA ASP A 468 8.60 9.77 -24.38
C ASP A 468 8.39 9.94 -25.89
N ILE A 469 8.56 8.87 -26.67
CA ILE A 469 8.29 8.88 -28.12
C ILE A 469 6.80 9.14 -28.40
N ARG A 470 5.89 8.50 -27.65
CA ARG A 470 4.45 8.73 -27.80
C ARG A 470 4.04 10.16 -27.43
N ILE A 471 4.64 10.73 -26.37
CA ILE A 471 4.41 12.11 -25.97
C ILE A 471 4.85 13.08 -27.09
N ALA A 472 5.98 12.81 -27.75
CA ALA A 472 6.45 13.60 -28.87
C ALA A 472 5.47 13.55 -30.07
N ASP A 473 4.93 12.37 -30.41
CA ASP A 473 3.91 12.21 -31.46
C ASP A 473 2.62 12.97 -31.14
N ILE A 474 2.14 12.89 -29.89
CA ILE A 474 0.95 13.63 -29.44
C ILE A 474 1.18 15.14 -29.52
N LYS A 475 2.36 15.64 -29.11
CA LYS A 475 2.70 17.06 -29.24
C LYS A 475 2.66 17.53 -30.69
N ALA A 476 3.21 16.76 -31.62
CA ALA A 476 3.18 17.09 -33.05
C ALA A 476 1.73 17.12 -33.61
N LYS A 477 0.88 16.19 -33.18
CA LYS A 477 -0.56 16.19 -33.53
C LYS A 477 -1.28 17.41 -32.97
N LEU A 478 -0.95 17.81 -31.73
CA LEU A 478 -1.54 19.00 -31.10
C LEU A 478 -1.17 20.29 -31.86
N GLU A 479 0.09 20.45 -32.26
CA GLU A 479 0.52 21.60 -33.08
C GLU A 479 -0.24 21.66 -34.41
N LYS A 480 -0.43 20.52 -35.06
CA LYS A 480 -1.24 20.45 -36.30
C LYS A 480 -2.68 20.90 -36.07
N LEU A 481 -3.32 20.40 -35.01
CA LEU A 481 -4.70 20.79 -34.66
C LEU A 481 -4.82 22.27 -34.31
N GLN A 482 -3.82 22.86 -33.66
CA GLN A 482 -3.78 24.30 -33.41
C GLN A 482 -3.70 25.10 -34.72
N GLY A 483 -2.90 24.65 -35.68
CA GLY A 483 -2.85 25.24 -37.03
C GLY A 483 -4.19 25.16 -37.77
N ASP A 484 -4.87 24.01 -37.70
CA ASP A 484 -6.18 23.85 -38.34
C ASP A 484 -7.27 24.70 -37.66
N ARG A 485 -7.21 24.86 -36.33
CA ARG A 485 -8.08 25.78 -35.59
C ARG A 485 -7.90 27.23 -36.02
N ALA A 486 -6.66 27.67 -36.25
CA ALA A 486 -6.38 29.03 -36.73
C ALA A 486 -7.00 29.27 -38.13
N LYS A 487 -6.89 28.29 -39.03
CA LYS A 487 -7.53 28.37 -40.36
C LYS A 487 -9.06 28.42 -40.26
N MET A 488 -9.67 27.64 -39.37
CA MET A 488 -11.12 27.69 -39.15
C MET A 488 -11.58 29.06 -38.64
N ALA A 489 -10.81 29.69 -37.74
CA ALA A 489 -11.12 31.03 -37.26
C ALA A 489 -11.08 32.07 -38.40
N GLU A 490 -10.08 32.00 -39.28
CA GLU A 490 -9.98 32.89 -40.44
C GLU A 490 -11.17 32.73 -41.39
N ILE A 491 -11.58 31.49 -41.68
CA ILE A 491 -12.77 31.21 -42.51
C ILE A 491 -14.03 31.76 -41.84
N GLN A 492 -14.16 31.61 -40.52
CA GLN A 492 -15.32 32.08 -39.78
C GLN A 492 -15.43 33.62 -39.81
N ASP A 493 -14.31 34.33 -39.71
CA ASP A 493 -14.29 35.79 -39.84
C ASP A 493 -14.65 36.23 -41.27
N GLN A 494 -14.12 35.55 -42.30
CA GLN A 494 -14.48 35.82 -43.70
C GLN A 494 -15.98 35.62 -43.96
N GLU A 495 -16.59 34.55 -43.44
CA GLU A 495 -18.03 34.30 -43.60
C GLU A 495 -18.88 35.32 -42.84
N LYS A 496 -18.43 35.77 -41.65
CA LYS A 496 -19.10 36.81 -40.87
C LYS A 496 -19.14 38.15 -41.62
N ASP A 497 -18.06 38.51 -42.30
CA ASP A 497 -17.99 39.71 -43.13
C ASP A 497 -18.94 39.61 -44.34
N LYS A 498 -18.99 38.44 -45.01
CA LYS A 498 -19.93 38.18 -46.10
C LYS A 498 -21.39 38.29 -45.62
N ILE A 499 -21.73 37.69 -44.49
CA ILE A 499 -23.08 37.76 -43.90
C ILE A 499 -23.46 39.21 -43.59
N THR A 500 -22.51 40.00 -43.07
CA THR A 500 -22.74 41.41 -42.75
C THR A 500 -22.98 42.24 -44.02
N SER A 501 -22.19 42.01 -45.07
CA SER A 501 -22.40 42.63 -46.39
C SER A 501 -23.78 42.27 -46.97
N PHE A 502 -24.14 40.99 -46.96
CA PHE A 502 -25.43 40.51 -47.45
C PHE A 502 -26.60 41.13 -46.66
N ASN A 503 -26.51 41.19 -45.33
CA ASN A 503 -27.54 41.81 -44.50
C ASN A 503 -27.73 43.30 -44.80
N ASN A 504 -26.65 44.02 -45.12
CA ASN A 504 -26.74 45.43 -45.52
C ASN A 504 -27.44 45.59 -46.87
N GLU A 505 -27.17 44.70 -47.83
CA GLU A 505 -27.84 44.68 -49.13
C GLU A 505 -29.34 44.38 -48.99
N VAL A 506 -29.69 43.37 -48.18
CA VAL A 506 -31.08 43.04 -47.85
C VAL A 506 -31.80 44.23 -47.22
N LYS A 507 -31.18 44.91 -46.25
CA LYS A 507 -31.75 46.14 -45.64
C LYS A 507 -32.00 47.24 -46.68
N SER A 508 -31.06 47.44 -47.60
CA SER A 508 -31.23 48.41 -48.70
C SER A 508 -32.41 48.06 -49.60
N ILE A 509 -32.59 46.78 -49.94
CA ILE A 509 -33.74 46.30 -50.71
C ILE A 509 -35.06 46.58 -49.97
N PHE A 510 -35.13 46.29 -48.67
CA PHE A 510 -36.32 46.55 -47.86
C PHE A 510 -36.67 48.05 -47.81
N HIS A 511 -35.69 48.94 -47.69
CA HIS A 511 -35.93 50.38 -47.73
C HIS A 511 -36.53 50.82 -49.07
N ARG A 512 -35.98 50.35 -50.19
CA ARG A 512 -36.54 50.66 -51.53
C ARG A 512 -37.97 50.15 -51.69
N LEU A 513 -38.25 48.93 -51.23
CA LEU A 513 -39.61 48.36 -51.27
C LEU A 513 -40.60 49.19 -50.45
N ALA A 514 -40.20 49.64 -49.26
CA ALA A 514 -41.04 50.50 -48.42
C ALA A 514 -41.34 51.84 -49.11
N ASP A 515 -40.34 52.47 -49.72
CA ASP A 515 -40.51 53.72 -50.47
C ASP A 515 -41.44 53.55 -51.67
N ASP A 516 -41.28 52.46 -52.42
CA ASP A 516 -42.14 52.17 -53.58
C ASP A 516 -43.58 51.87 -53.15
N GLN A 517 -43.79 51.24 -52.00
CA GLN A 517 -45.13 50.99 -51.45
C GLN A 517 -45.83 52.29 -51.04
N ILE A 518 -45.09 53.27 -50.52
CA ILE A 518 -45.63 54.61 -50.23
C ILE A 518 -46.04 55.32 -51.53
N LYS A 519 -45.20 55.26 -52.58
CA LYS A 519 -45.53 55.84 -53.89
C LYS A 519 -46.77 55.17 -54.50
N LEU A 520 -46.87 53.84 -54.43
CA LEU A 520 -48.00 53.10 -54.96
C LEU A 520 -49.31 53.57 -54.33
N LYS A 521 -49.34 53.71 -53.00
CA LYS A 521 -50.51 54.19 -52.27
C LYS A 521 -50.93 55.60 -52.68
N SER A 522 -49.95 56.49 -52.90
CA SER A 522 -50.24 57.83 -53.42
C SER A 522 -50.83 57.82 -54.83
N VAL A 523 -50.44 56.86 -55.68
CA VAL A 523 -51.03 56.69 -57.02
C VAL A 523 -52.45 56.14 -56.92
N GLU A 524 -52.68 55.15 -56.05
CA GLU A 524 -54.03 54.61 -55.78
C GLU A 524 -55.00 55.71 -55.32
N ASP A 525 -54.57 56.58 -54.40
CA ASP A 525 -55.37 57.72 -53.95
C ASP A 525 -55.73 58.67 -55.10
N LYS A 526 -54.78 58.98 -55.99
CA LYS A 526 -55.01 59.83 -57.17
C LYS A 526 -55.96 59.19 -58.19
N ILE A 527 -55.89 57.88 -58.37
CA ILE A 527 -56.83 57.15 -59.26
C ILE A 527 -58.25 57.27 -58.71
N LEU A 528 -58.43 57.09 -57.40
CA LEU A 528 -59.74 57.22 -56.76
C LEU A 528 -60.33 58.63 -56.91
N GLU A 529 -59.49 59.66 -56.76
CA GLU A 529 -59.89 61.05 -56.98
C GLU A 529 -60.34 61.30 -58.43
N ALA A 530 -59.56 60.83 -59.40
CA ALA A 530 -59.89 60.95 -60.82
C ALA A 530 -61.17 60.20 -61.21
N GLN A 531 -61.41 59.01 -60.64
CA GLN A 531 -62.65 58.24 -60.83
C GLN A 531 -63.86 59.01 -60.28
N THR A 532 -63.74 59.61 -59.11
CA THR A 532 -64.81 60.40 -58.49
C THR A 532 -65.17 61.61 -59.35
N GLU A 533 -64.17 62.28 -59.93
CA GLU A 533 -64.37 63.43 -60.80
C GLU A 533 -64.98 63.04 -62.16
N LEU A 534 -64.59 61.88 -62.71
CA LEU A 534 -65.20 61.32 -63.91
C LEU A 534 -66.70 61.04 -63.68
N GLU A 535 -67.06 60.40 -62.56
CA GLU A 535 -68.47 60.15 -62.21
C GLU A 535 -69.29 61.45 -62.10
N ARG A 536 -68.69 62.53 -61.57
CA ARG A 536 -69.34 63.84 -61.53
C ARG A 536 -69.59 64.38 -62.94
N HIS A 537 -68.58 64.35 -63.79
CA HIS A 537 -68.72 64.81 -65.18
C HIS A 537 -69.74 63.97 -65.95
N GLU A 538 -69.79 62.65 -65.75
CA GLU A 538 -70.80 61.79 -66.34
C GLU A 538 -72.21 62.17 -65.90
N LYS A 539 -72.42 62.44 -64.61
CA LYS A 539 -73.73 62.93 -64.10
C LYS A 539 -74.12 64.25 -64.76
N VAL A 540 -73.19 65.20 -64.87
CA VAL A 540 -73.43 66.49 -65.55
C VAL A 540 -73.76 66.28 -67.03
N TYR A 541 -73.02 65.41 -67.72
CA TYR A 541 -73.27 65.07 -69.11
C TYR A 541 -74.65 64.43 -69.32
N GLN A 542 -75.06 63.49 -68.47
CA GLN A 542 -76.40 62.89 -68.54
C GLN A 542 -77.50 63.95 -68.38
N ILE A 543 -77.32 64.91 -67.47
CA ILE A 543 -78.26 66.04 -67.29
C ILE A 543 -78.31 66.88 -68.57
N MET A 544 -77.15 67.29 -69.11
CA MET A 544 -77.07 68.10 -70.34
C MET A 544 -77.61 67.36 -71.57
N ARG A 545 -77.52 66.03 -71.62
CA ARG A 545 -78.07 65.21 -72.71
C ARG A 545 -79.60 65.21 -72.71
N VAL A 546 -80.23 65.31 -71.54
CA VAL A 546 -81.69 65.32 -71.38
C VAL A 546 -82.26 66.74 -71.53
N MET A 547 -81.53 67.76 -71.07
CA MET A 547 -81.85 69.17 -71.28
C MET A 547 -80.62 69.92 -71.83
N PRO A 548 -80.46 69.98 -73.16
CA PRO A 548 -79.40 70.76 -73.78
C PRO A 548 -79.56 72.23 -73.42
N PRO A 549 -78.48 72.95 -73.10
CA PRO A 549 -78.55 74.37 -72.74
C PRO A 549 -78.79 75.30 -73.95
N PHE A 550 -79.14 74.75 -75.12
CA PHE A 550 -79.49 75.50 -76.34
C PHE A 550 -80.73 74.87 -76.99
#